data_AF-A0A951TAZ8-F1
#
_entry.id   AF-A0A951TAZ8-F1
#
_cell.length_a   1.000
_cell.length_b   1.000
_cell.length_c   1.000
_cell.angle_alpha   90.00
_cell.angle_beta   90.00
_cell.angle_gamma   90.00
#
_symmetry.space_group_name_H-M   'P 1'
#
loop_
_entity.id
_entity.type
_entity.pdbx_description
1 polymer ?
#
loop_
_entity_poly.entity_id
_entity_poly.type
_entity_poly.pdbx_seq_one_letter_code
_entity_poly.pdbx_strand_id
1 'polypeptide(L)'
;MSMLEAPEGAFTQTDRFTAEPQGQYPAQWHARYASAAKSREARFVALLEVGCGGAEVTLRREGGGMSVEIAGRRVSFAGARVEVGR
;
A
#
# COMPACT_ATOMS: atom_id res chain seq x y z
N MET A 1 -5.02 -4.96 -4.48
CA MET A 1 -4.03 -4.17 -3.72
C MET A 1 -4.34 -4.32 -2.25
N SER A 2 -3.31 -4.52 -1.42
CA SER A 2 -3.44 -4.64 0.04
C SER A 2 -2.51 -3.64 0.72
N MET A 3 -2.99 -2.95 1.75
CA MET A 3 -2.15 -2.10 2.60
C MET A 3 -1.57 -2.96 3.73
N LEU A 4 -0.26 -3.18 3.72
CA LEU A 4 0.43 -4.03 4.69
C LEU A 4 0.88 -3.25 5.93
N GLU A 5 1.27 -1.99 5.72
CA GLU A 5 1.65 -1.05 6.77
C GLU A 5 1.10 0.34 6.45
N ALA A 6 0.49 0.99 7.44
CA ALA A 6 0.10 2.37 7.39
C ALA A 6 -0.13 2.89 8.82
N PRO A 7 -0.02 4.21 9.08
CA PRO A 7 -0.55 4.79 10.30
C PRO A 7 -2.05 4.56 10.38
N GLU A 8 -2.62 4.49 11.59
CA GLU A 8 -4.07 4.38 11.78
C GLU A 8 -4.82 5.41 10.91
N GLY A 9 -5.86 4.95 10.23
CA GLY A 9 -6.52 5.71 9.18
C GLY A 9 -7.69 4.98 8.56
N ALA A 10 -8.25 5.55 7.50
CA ALA A 10 -9.42 5.03 6.81
C ALA A 10 -9.17 4.88 5.31
N PHE A 11 -9.72 3.81 4.75
CA PHE A 11 -9.82 3.60 3.32
C PHE A 11 -11.20 4.02 2.80
N THR A 12 -11.24 4.76 1.70
CA THR A 12 -12.47 5.10 0.98
C THR A 12 -12.28 4.91 -0.52
N GLN A 13 -13.38 4.72 -1.23
CA GLN A 13 -13.41 4.65 -2.69
C GLN A 13 -14.60 5.43 -3.25
N THR A 14 -14.43 6.00 -4.44
CA THR A 14 -15.46 6.73 -5.17
C THR A 14 -15.27 6.56 -6.67
N ASP A 15 -16.36 6.60 -7.44
CA ASP A 15 -16.35 6.60 -8.90
C ASP A 15 -16.44 8.01 -9.51
N ARG A 16 -16.48 9.04 -8.65
CA ARG A 16 -16.64 10.45 -9.05
C ARG A 16 -15.32 11.20 -9.07
N PHE A 17 -15.16 12.03 -10.09
CA PHE A 17 -14.08 13.02 -10.14
C PHE A 17 -14.40 14.21 -9.25
N THR A 18 -13.35 14.89 -8.74
CA THR A 18 -13.52 16.19 -8.08
C THR A 18 -13.94 17.29 -9.06
N ALA A 19 -13.50 17.18 -10.31
CA ALA A 19 -13.95 17.99 -11.44
C ALA A 19 -14.11 17.05 -12.65
N GLU A 20 -15.28 17.08 -13.28
CA GLU A 20 -15.58 16.16 -14.39
C GLU A 20 -14.65 16.42 -15.59
N PRO A 21 -14.08 15.37 -16.21
CA PRO A 21 -13.25 15.51 -17.39
C PRO A 21 -14.07 15.98 -18.60
N GLN A 22 -13.43 16.74 -19.51
CA GLN A 22 -14.07 17.16 -20.76
C GLN A 22 -14.22 15.97 -21.72
N GLY A 23 -15.46 15.60 -22.04
CA GLY A 23 -15.79 14.51 -22.97
C GLY A 23 -16.75 13.50 -22.33
N GLN A 24 -16.91 12.35 -22.99
CA GLN A 24 -17.66 11.22 -22.45
C GLN A 24 -16.70 10.07 -22.16
N TYR A 25 -16.50 9.81 -20.88
CA TYR A 25 -15.68 8.71 -20.40
C TYR A 25 -16.48 7.86 -19.42
N PRO A 26 -16.22 6.54 -19.34
CA PRO A 26 -16.77 5.73 -18.27
C PRO A 26 -16.29 6.25 -16.90
N ALA A 27 -17.10 6.02 -15.87
CA ALA A 27 -16.71 6.31 -14.50
C ALA A 27 -15.40 5.57 -14.14
N GLN A 28 -14.56 6.22 -13.34
CA GLN A 28 -13.27 5.66 -12.92
C GLN A 28 -13.23 5.51 -11.41
N TRP A 29 -12.69 4.38 -10.93
CA TRP A 29 -12.55 4.13 -9.51
C TRP A 29 -11.33 4.84 -8.94
N HIS A 30 -11.55 5.64 -7.90
CA HIS A 30 -10.53 6.36 -7.15
C HIS A 30 -10.48 5.81 -5.74
N ALA A 31 -9.31 5.31 -5.32
CA ALA A 31 -9.07 4.81 -3.98
C ALA A 31 -8.26 5.83 -3.17
N ARG A 32 -8.63 6.00 -1.89
CA ARG A 32 -7.92 6.86 -0.94
C ARG A 32 -7.69 6.12 0.36
N TYR A 33 -6.47 6.18 0.85
CA TYR A 33 -6.16 5.94 2.26
C TYR A 33 -5.72 7.26 2.89
N ALA A 34 -6.24 7.58 4.07
CA ALA A 34 -5.83 8.77 4.82
C ALA A 34 -5.58 8.40 6.28
N SER A 35 -4.42 8.81 6.82
CA SER A 35 -4.16 8.69 8.26
C SER A 35 -5.11 9.58 9.05
N ALA A 36 -5.51 9.12 10.24
CA ALA A 36 -6.38 9.86 11.14
C ALA A 36 -5.67 11.09 11.72
N ALA A 37 -4.39 10.95 12.07
CA ALA A 37 -3.55 12.01 12.59
C ALA A 37 -2.63 12.62 11.51
N LYS A 38 -2.36 13.92 11.64
CA LYS A 38 -1.27 14.58 10.92
C LYS A 38 0.04 14.18 11.54
N SER A 39 1.03 13.86 10.71
CA SER A 39 2.37 13.54 11.16
C SER A 39 3.41 14.22 10.28
N ARG A 40 4.58 14.50 10.85
CA ARG A 40 5.78 14.89 10.08
C ARG A 40 6.41 13.69 9.37
N GLU A 41 6.11 12.49 9.86
CA GLU A 41 6.64 11.22 9.33
C GLU A 41 5.53 10.19 9.24
N ALA A 42 5.42 9.52 8.10
CA ALA A 42 4.48 8.42 7.89
C ALA A 42 5.13 7.36 7.01
N ARG A 43 4.88 6.09 7.33
CA ARG A 43 5.35 4.95 6.53
C ARG A 43 4.14 4.20 6.00
N PHE A 44 4.14 3.95 4.70
CA PHE A 44 3.13 3.15 4.02
C PHE A 44 3.84 2.04 3.26
N VAL A 45 3.34 0.81 3.38
CA VAL A 45 3.78 -0.33 2.57
C VAL A 45 2.54 -0.93 1.93
N ALA A 46 2.46 -0.83 0.61
CA ALA A 46 1.38 -1.39 -0.17
C ALA A 46 1.89 -2.55 -1.03
N LEU A 47 1.09 -3.60 -1.11
CA LEU A 47 1.29 -4.70 -2.03
C LEU A 47 0.32 -4.57 -3.21
N LEU A 48 0.91 -4.50 -4.40
CA LEU A 48 0.18 -4.64 -5.66
C LEU A 48 0.52 -5.99 -6.26
N GLU A 49 -0.43 -6.91 -6.20
CA GLU A 49 -0.39 -8.13 -6.99
C GLU A 49 -1.05 -7.86 -8.33
N VAL A 50 -0.35 -8.20 -9.42
CA VAL A 50 -0.89 -8.14 -10.77
C VAL A 50 -1.22 -9.56 -11.20
N GLY A 51 -2.52 -9.82 -11.43
CA GLY A 51 -3.06 -11.15 -11.72
C GLY A 51 -3.96 -11.68 -10.60
N CYS A 52 -4.36 -12.94 -10.70
CA CYS A 52 -5.32 -13.58 -9.78
C CYS A 52 -4.67 -14.63 -8.85
N GLY A 53 -3.34 -14.58 -8.69
CA GLY A 53 -2.57 -15.63 -8.04
C GLY A 53 -2.68 -15.69 -6.52
N GLY A 54 -3.02 -14.57 -5.86
CA GLY A 54 -3.15 -14.48 -4.40
C GLY A 54 -1.89 -14.98 -3.67
N ALA A 55 -0.85 -14.16 -3.61
CA ALA A 55 0.37 -14.60 -2.93
C ALA A 55 0.14 -14.66 -1.42
N GLU A 56 0.77 -15.64 -0.78
CA GLU A 56 0.89 -15.63 0.67
C GLU A 56 1.84 -14.50 1.08
N VAL A 57 1.38 -13.69 2.04
CA VAL A 57 2.10 -12.51 2.52
C VAL A 57 2.25 -12.60 4.03
N THR A 58 3.48 -12.53 4.51
CA THR A 58 3.77 -12.45 5.95
C THR A 58 4.57 -11.19 6.23
N LEU A 59 4.10 -10.36 7.16
CA LEU A 59 4.80 -9.17 7.63
C LEU A 59 5.40 -9.43 9.01
N ARG A 60 6.68 -9.09 9.19
CA ARG A 60 7.40 -9.20 10.46
C ARG A 60 8.07 -7.87 10.82
N ARG A 61 8.13 -7.58 12.12
CA ARG A 61 8.83 -6.41 12.68
C ARG A 61 9.86 -6.88 13.68
N GLU A 62 11.13 -6.60 13.42
CA GLU A 62 12.24 -7.03 14.29
C GLU A 62 13.29 -5.92 14.36
N GLY A 63 13.77 -5.61 15.57
CA GLY A 63 14.93 -4.74 15.78
C GLY A 63 14.85 -3.33 15.15
N GLY A 64 13.65 -2.75 15.03
CA GLY A 64 13.43 -1.45 14.37
C GLY A 64 13.35 -1.49 12.84
N GLY A 65 13.52 -2.68 12.26
CA GLY A 65 13.27 -2.97 10.85
C GLY A 65 11.93 -3.65 10.62
N MET A 66 11.55 -3.78 9.35
CA MET A 66 10.38 -4.51 8.91
C MET A 66 10.78 -5.42 7.77
N SER A 67 10.24 -6.63 7.71
CA SER A 67 10.36 -7.51 6.54
C SER A 67 9.00 -8.01 6.09
N VAL A 68 8.87 -8.22 4.79
CA VAL A 68 7.67 -8.75 4.15
C VAL A 68 8.12 -9.95 3.32
N GLU A 69 7.55 -11.11 3.58
CA GLU A 69 7.70 -12.28 2.73
C GLU A 69 6.52 -12.37 1.78
N ILE A 70 6.81 -12.49 0.48
CA ILE A 70 5.83 -12.56 -0.59
C ILE A 70 6.25 -13.71 -1.51
N ALA A 71 5.46 -14.77 -1.59
CA ALA A 71 5.75 -15.94 -2.43
C ALA A 71 7.19 -16.47 -2.28
N GLY A 72 7.66 -16.60 -1.04
CA GLY A 72 9.02 -17.09 -0.73
C GLY A 72 10.14 -16.07 -0.93
N ARG A 73 9.86 -14.84 -1.37
CA ARG A 73 10.85 -13.76 -1.47
C ARG A 73 10.73 -12.83 -0.28
N ARG A 74 11.85 -12.47 0.33
CA ARG A 74 11.89 -11.53 1.45
C ARG A 74 12.24 -10.12 0.97
N VAL A 75 11.43 -9.14 1.35
CA VAL A 75 11.71 -7.70 1.20
C VAL A 75 11.94 -7.12 2.58
N SER A 76 13.12 -6.53 2.80
CA SER A 76 13.50 -5.95 4.09
C SER A 76 13.58 -4.42 4.00
N PHE A 77 13.14 -3.76 5.06
CA PHE A 77 13.08 -2.32 5.21
C PHE A 77 13.86 -1.92 6.48
N ALA A 78 14.92 -1.14 6.30
CA ALA A 78 15.74 -0.61 7.39
C ALA A 78 15.90 0.92 7.20
N GLY A 79 15.14 1.71 7.96
CA GLY A 79 15.05 3.15 7.73
C GLY A 79 14.44 3.45 6.35
N ALA A 80 15.21 4.12 5.49
CA ALA A 80 14.84 4.40 4.09
C ALA A 80 15.37 3.36 3.08
N ARG A 81 16.18 2.39 3.55
CA ARG A 81 16.78 1.36 2.70
C ARG A 81 15.78 0.23 2.49
N VAL A 82 15.70 -0.23 1.24
CA VAL A 82 14.90 -1.38 0.81
C VAL A 82 15.84 -2.42 0.19
N GLU A 83 15.72 -3.67 0.63
CA GLU A 83 16.50 -4.79 0.10
C GLU A 83 15.59 -5.94 -0.28
N VAL A 84 15.92 -6.62 -1.38
CA VAL A 84 15.16 -7.77 -1.87
C VAL A 84 16.06 -8.99 -1.87
N GLY A 85 15.74 -9.94 -0.99
CA GLY A 85 16.38 -11.25 -0.91
C GLY A 85 15.70 -12.29 -1.81
N ARG A 86 16.38 -13.42 -1.98
CA ARG A 86 15.78 -14.66 -2.43
C ARG A 86 15.37 -15.50 -1.24
#